data_AF-A0A2T4N3P6-F1
#
_entry.id   AF-A0A2T4N3P6-F1
#
_cell.length_a   1.000
_cell.length_b   1.000
_cell.length_c   1.000
_cell.angle_alpha   90.00
_cell.angle_beta   90.00
_cell.angle_gamma   90.00
#
_symmetry.space_group_name_H-M   'P 1'
#
loop_
_entity.id
_entity.type
_entity.pdbx_description
1 polymer ?
#
loop_
_entity_poly.entity_id
_entity_poly.type
_entity_poly.pdbx_seq_one_letter_code
_entity_poly.pdbx_strand_id
1 'polypeptide(L)'
;MSETLLDERALLSELSYEISNFADDFKGKVRHTYILNPFASSLFCVNIVNERVMIGVPARIFELLIRVRWYVINVIKGKPGLFLVFEIGKDSHRHPAAIRVFLRTKQVDAVSMFKEATFIKCDEKGLPFEETRENYFILPIKTETSLQWESMKIITKSIR
;
A
#
# COMPACT_ATOMS: atom_id res chain seq x y z
N MET A 1 -15.72 -2.20 -20.45
CA MET A 1 -14.65 -1.62 -19.59
C MET A 1 -13.93 -2.78 -18.91
N SER A 2 -12.59 -2.78 -18.80
CA SER A 2 -11.85 -3.90 -18.19
C SER A 2 -11.87 -3.86 -16.66
N GLU A 3 -11.93 -5.04 -16.04
CA GLU A 3 -12.05 -5.24 -14.59
C GLU A 3 -10.99 -4.49 -13.77
N THR A 4 -9.71 -4.52 -14.15
CA THR A 4 -8.62 -3.84 -13.42
C THR A 4 -8.81 -2.32 -13.26
N LEU A 5 -9.33 -1.65 -14.29
CA LEU A 5 -9.62 -0.22 -14.23
C LEU A 5 -10.83 0.10 -13.34
N LEU A 6 -11.77 -0.85 -13.25
CA LEU A 6 -12.94 -0.74 -12.37
C LEU A 6 -12.50 -0.88 -10.91
N ASP A 7 -11.65 -1.87 -10.62
CA ASP A 7 -11.12 -2.12 -9.28
C ASP A 7 -10.24 -0.96 -8.79
N GLU A 8 -9.37 -0.41 -9.64
CA GLU A 8 -8.56 0.77 -9.31
C GLU A 8 -9.44 1.98 -8.94
N ARG A 9 -10.43 2.30 -9.78
CA ARG A 9 -11.34 3.44 -9.53
C ARG A 9 -12.17 3.22 -8.29
N ALA A 10 -12.65 1.99 -8.06
CA ALA A 10 -13.37 1.64 -6.85
C ALA A 10 -12.47 1.82 -5.62
N LEU A 11 -11.22 1.32 -5.64
CA LEU A 11 -10.25 1.51 -4.56
C LEU A 11 -10.01 2.98 -4.27
N LEU A 12 -9.70 3.78 -5.29
CA LEU A 12 -9.45 5.20 -5.11
C LEU A 12 -10.70 5.94 -4.62
N SER A 13 -11.89 5.52 -5.04
CA SER A 13 -13.17 6.06 -4.54
C SER A 13 -13.38 5.74 -3.06
N GLU A 14 -13.15 4.50 -2.61
CA GLU A 14 -13.25 4.11 -1.20
C GLU A 14 -12.26 4.86 -0.31
N LEU A 15 -11.07 5.13 -0.83
CA LEU A 15 -10.00 5.81 -0.12
C LEU A 15 -10.06 7.34 -0.25
N SER A 16 -11.01 7.89 -1.01
CA SER A 16 -11.00 9.30 -1.42
C SER A 16 -11.26 10.27 -0.28
N TYR A 17 -10.19 10.89 0.20
CA TYR A 17 -10.20 12.27 0.68
C TYR A 17 -8.89 12.94 0.22
N GLU A 18 -9.04 13.95 -0.64
CA GLU A 18 -7.99 14.83 -1.19
C GLU A 18 -6.94 14.16 -2.10
N ILE A 19 -7.24 14.07 -3.39
CA ILE A 19 -6.22 13.85 -4.43
C ILE A 19 -5.39 15.13 -4.56
N SER A 20 -4.30 15.20 -3.82
CA SER A 20 -3.28 16.22 -4.05
C SER A 20 -2.17 15.64 -4.93
N ASN A 21 -2.14 16.07 -6.20
CA ASN A 21 -0.94 15.96 -7.02
C ASN A 21 0.11 16.92 -6.41
N PHE A 22 0.92 16.46 -5.45
CA PHE A 22 2.18 17.15 -5.09
C PHE A 22 3.30 16.57 -5.96
N ALA A 23 3.96 17.35 -6.83
CA ALA A 23 4.86 18.49 -6.64
C ALA A 23 6.31 18.05 -6.31
N ASP A 24 7.17 18.21 -7.32
CA ASP A 24 8.64 18.38 -7.46
C ASP A 24 9.66 17.79 -6.48
N ASP A 25 9.27 17.27 -5.31
CA ASP A 25 10.19 16.78 -4.28
C ASP A 25 10.40 15.26 -4.30
N PHE A 26 9.63 14.51 -5.09
CA PHE A 26 9.77 13.06 -5.24
C PHE A 26 10.48 12.71 -6.56
N LYS A 27 11.81 12.62 -6.52
CA LYS A 27 12.62 12.16 -7.67
C LYS A 27 12.46 10.65 -7.91
N GLY A 28 11.42 10.23 -8.63
CA GLY A 28 11.23 8.82 -8.99
C GLY A 28 10.12 8.67 -10.01
N LYS A 29 10.27 7.73 -10.95
CA LYS A 29 9.40 7.53 -12.13
C LYS A 29 7.97 7.01 -11.81
N VAL A 30 7.39 7.38 -10.66
CA VAL A 30 5.99 7.11 -10.30
C VAL A 30 5.18 8.33 -10.74
N ARG A 31 4.25 8.15 -11.69
CA ARG A 31 3.56 9.28 -12.33
C ARG A 31 2.59 10.00 -11.40
N HIS A 32 1.99 9.26 -10.47
CA HIS A 32 0.92 9.74 -9.61
C HIS A 32 1.12 9.25 -8.18
N THR A 33 0.99 10.14 -7.20
CA THR A 33 0.92 9.77 -5.78
C THR A 33 -0.37 10.31 -5.18
N TYR A 34 -1.24 9.42 -4.74
CA TYR A 34 -2.48 9.73 -4.03
C TYR A 34 -2.17 9.87 -2.53
N ILE A 35 -2.51 10.99 -1.91
CA ILE A 35 -2.22 11.24 -0.49
C ILE A 35 -3.49 11.01 0.31
N LEU A 36 -3.49 10.04 1.21
CA LEU A 36 -4.62 9.84 2.11
C LEU A 36 -4.59 10.89 3.22
N ASN A 37 -5.75 11.49 3.50
CA ASN A 37 -5.91 12.30 4.70
C ASN A 37 -5.76 11.44 5.98
N PRO A 38 -5.66 12.05 7.18
CA PRO A 38 -5.50 11.29 8.42
C PRO A 38 -6.63 10.29 8.71
N PHE A 39 -7.87 10.62 8.31
CA PHE A 39 -9.02 9.73 8.53
C PHE A 39 -8.94 8.48 7.65
N ALA A 40 -8.75 8.62 6.34
CA ALA A 40 -8.57 7.52 5.41
C ALA A 40 -7.31 6.69 5.74
N SER A 41 -6.24 7.33 6.21
CA SER A 41 -5.04 6.63 6.68
C SER A 41 -5.31 5.75 7.91
N SER A 42 -6.28 6.12 8.76
CA SER A 42 -6.61 5.33 9.97
C SER A 42 -7.26 3.97 9.65
N LEU A 43 -7.73 3.78 8.42
CA LEU A 43 -8.21 2.49 7.89
C LEU A 43 -7.07 1.47 7.69
N PHE A 44 -5.81 1.91 7.78
CA PHE A 44 -4.63 1.05 7.71
C PHE A 44 -3.99 0.98 9.10
N CYS A 45 -4.45 0.04 9.92
CA CYS A 45 -3.95 -0.12 11.28
C CYS A 45 -2.59 -0.82 11.26
N VAL A 46 -1.51 -0.08 11.54
CA VAL A 46 -0.14 -0.61 11.51
C VAL A 46 0.32 -1.01 12.91
N ASN A 47 0.54 -2.30 13.12
CA ASN A 47 1.04 -2.89 14.35
C ASN A 47 2.32 -3.69 14.09
N ILE A 48 3.19 -3.78 15.09
CA ILE A 48 4.36 -4.66 15.08
C ILE A 48 4.11 -5.74 16.12
N VAL A 49 3.93 -6.99 15.68
CA VAL A 49 3.61 -8.13 16.54
C VAL A 49 4.55 -9.27 16.19
N ASN A 50 5.22 -9.85 17.19
CA ASN A 50 6.15 -10.97 17.01
C ASN A 50 7.16 -10.73 15.87
N GLU A 51 7.80 -9.55 15.86
CA GLU A 51 8.79 -9.15 14.85
C GLU A 51 8.24 -9.08 13.41
N ARG A 52 6.92 -8.97 13.24
CA ARG A 52 6.26 -8.78 11.94
C ARG A 52 5.50 -7.45 11.91
N VAL A 53 5.57 -6.75 10.78
CA VAL A 53 4.69 -5.60 10.52
C VAL A 53 3.36 -6.13 10.00
N MET A 54 2.29 -5.86 10.74
CA MET A 54 0.92 -6.20 10.40
C MET A 54 0.15 -4.92 10.06
N ILE A 55 -0.49 -4.90 8.90
CA ILE A 55 -1.33 -3.80 8.42
C ILE A 55 -2.76 -4.32 8.31
N GLY A 56 -3.57 -4.05 9.33
CA GLY A 56 -5.00 -4.38 9.33
C GLY A 56 -5.78 -3.44 8.43
N VAL A 57 -6.66 -4.01 7.58
CA VAL A 57 -7.48 -3.26 6.63
C VAL A 57 -8.92 -3.77 6.65
N PRO A 58 -9.94 -2.88 6.68
CA PRO A 58 -11.35 -3.28 6.60
C PRO A 58 -11.64 -4.18 5.39
N ALA A 59 -12.48 -5.18 5.58
CA ALA A 59 -12.85 -6.18 4.58
C ALA A 59 -13.12 -5.62 3.18
N ARG A 60 -13.97 -4.59 3.08
CA ARG A 60 -14.34 -3.95 1.81
C ARG A 60 -13.14 -3.38 1.05
N ILE A 61 -12.22 -2.74 1.76
CA ILE A 61 -11.02 -2.14 1.15
C ILE A 61 -10.03 -3.24 0.80
N PHE A 62 -9.84 -4.22 1.70
CA PHE A 62 -8.94 -5.34 1.48
C PHE A 62 -9.28 -6.12 0.20
N GLU A 63 -10.57 -6.36 -0.05
CA GLU A 63 -11.06 -7.03 -1.27
C GLU A 63 -10.72 -6.27 -2.56
N LEU A 64 -10.58 -4.96 -2.49
CA LEU A 64 -10.09 -4.13 -3.60
C LEU A 64 -8.56 -4.17 -3.70
N LEU A 65 -7.86 -4.14 -2.56
CA LEU A 65 -6.40 -4.22 -2.52
C LEU A 65 -5.89 -5.50 -3.20
N ILE A 66 -6.49 -6.67 -2.94
CA ILE A 66 -6.01 -7.95 -3.51
C ILE A 66 -6.17 -8.05 -5.04
N ARG A 67 -7.04 -7.22 -5.63
CA ARG A 67 -7.27 -7.16 -7.09
C ARG A 67 -6.30 -6.25 -7.81
N VAL A 68 -5.64 -5.37 -7.06
CA VAL A 68 -4.65 -4.43 -7.57
C VAL A 68 -3.25 -5.06 -7.54
N ARG A 69 -2.46 -4.80 -8.58
CA ARG A 69 -1.08 -5.28 -8.65
C ARG A 69 -0.16 -4.35 -7.88
N TRP A 70 0.27 -4.78 -6.70
CA TRP A 70 1.23 -4.07 -5.86
C TRP A 70 2.68 -4.42 -6.19
N TYR A 71 3.58 -3.46 -5.95
CA TYR A 71 5.03 -3.65 -6.14
C TYR A 71 5.78 -3.65 -4.81
N VAL A 72 5.62 -2.60 -4.01
CA VAL A 72 6.47 -2.35 -2.83
C VAL A 72 5.83 -1.32 -1.90
N ILE A 73 6.19 -1.40 -0.62
CA ILE A 73 6.01 -0.31 0.35
C ILE A 73 7.32 0.46 0.44
N ASN A 74 7.33 1.71 -0.05
CA ASN A 74 8.46 2.60 0.16
C ASN A 74 8.31 3.37 1.47
N VAL A 75 9.35 3.34 2.29
CA VAL A 75 9.57 4.23 3.42
C VAL A 75 10.57 5.30 2.96
N ILE A 76 10.10 6.53 2.81
CA ILE A 76 10.96 7.63 2.35
C ILE A 76 11.58 8.32 3.56
N LYS A 77 12.92 8.32 3.63
CA LYS A 77 13.66 8.90 4.76
C LYS A 77 13.23 10.34 5.03
N GLY A 78 12.90 10.63 6.29
CA GLY A 78 12.49 11.97 6.74
C GLY A 78 11.08 12.40 6.33
N LYS A 79 10.29 11.54 5.67
CA LYS A 79 8.90 11.82 5.32
C LYS A 79 7.96 10.92 6.15
N PRO A 80 6.92 11.49 6.79
CA PRO A 80 5.93 10.67 7.49
C PRO A 80 5.05 9.90 6.51
N GLY A 81 4.65 8.68 6.87
CA GLY A 81 3.80 7.79 6.08
C GLY A 81 4.54 6.70 5.29
N LEU A 82 3.75 5.72 4.86
CA LEU A 82 4.16 4.63 3.97
C LEU A 82 3.64 4.92 2.56
N PHE A 83 4.46 4.64 1.55
CA PHE A 83 4.08 4.83 0.15
C PHE A 83 3.87 3.46 -0.49
N LEU A 84 2.61 3.08 -0.64
CA LEU A 84 2.20 1.81 -1.24
C LEU A 84 2.22 1.98 -2.77
N VAL A 85 3.16 1.35 -3.46
CA VAL A 85 3.34 1.49 -4.91
C VAL A 85 2.62 0.35 -5.64
N PHE A 86 1.83 0.70 -6.65
CA PHE A 86 0.99 -0.22 -7.41
C PHE A 86 0.90 0.16 -8.89
N GLU A 87 0.42 -0.77 -9.72
CA GLU A 87 0.18 -0.57 -11.15
C GLU A 87 -1.21 0.03 -11.38
N ILE A 88 -1.29 1.07 -12.21
CA ILE A 88 -2.54 1.66 -12.69
C ILE A 88 -2.59 1.65 -14.21
N GLY A 89 -3.79 1.81 -14.77
CA GLY A 89 -4.00 1.81 -16.21
C GLY A 89 -4.15 0.41 -16.83
N LYS A 90 -4.25 0.36 -18.16
CA LYS A 90 -4.62 -0.86 -18.92
C LYS A 90 -3.61 -1.17 -20.01
N ASP A 91 -3.39 -2.46 -20.27
CA ASP A 91 -2.60 -2.98 -21.39
C ASP A 91 -1.26 -2.24 -21.57
N SER A 92 -1.03 -1.64 -22.73
CA SER A 92 0.17 -0.88 -23.09
C SER A 92 0.31 0.47 -22.36
N HIS A 93 -0.67 0.86 -21.54
CA HIS A 93 -0.68 2.11 -20.79
C HIS A 93 -0.55 1.89 -19.27
N ARG A 94 -0.18 0.68 -18.84
CA ARG A 94 0.15 0.39 -17.44
C ARG A 94 1.33 1.24 -16.98
N HIS A 95 1.19 1.86 -15.82
CA HIS A 95 2.26 2.64 -15.21
C HIS A 95 2.13 2.65 -13.68
N PRO A 96 3.23 2.86 -12.95
CA PRO A 96 3.22 2.88 -11.50
C PRO A 96 2.59 4.16 -10.94
N ALA A 97 1.81 3.99 -9.88
CA ALA A 97 1.32 5.03 -8.98
C ALA A 97 1.63 4.65 -7.52
N ALA A 98 1.45 5.58 -6.60
CA ALA A 98 1.60 5.35 -5.17
C ALA A 98 0.39 5.87 -4.38
N ILE A 99 0.06 5.21 -3.27
CA ILE A 99 -0.82 5.74 -2.23
C ILE A 99 0.03 6.00 -0.99
N ARG A 100 0.01 7.24 -0.49
CA ARG A 100 0.64 7.60 0.78
C ARG A 100 -0.35 7.42 1.92
N VAL A 101 -0.10 6.44 2.78
CA VAL A 101 -0.79 6.23 4.04
C VAL A 101 -0.06 7.03 5.13
N PHE A 102 -0.70 8.00 5.75
CA PHE A 102 -0.07 8.81 6.78
C PHE A 102 0.18 7.99 8.05
N LEU A 103 1.43 8.01 8.53
CA LEU A 103 1.86 7.47 9.82
C LEU A 103 2.80 8.46 10.49
N ARG A 104 2.82 8.46 11.82
CA ARG A 104 3.75 9.29 12.60
C ARG A 104 5.18 8.83 12.37
N THR A 105 6.13 9.76 12.36
CA THR A 105 7.56 9.50 12.07
C THR A 105 8.14 8.34 12.87
N LYS A 106 7.90 8.27 14.20
CA LYS A 106 8.38 7.15 15.03
C LYS A 106 7.89 5.78 14.56
N GLN A 107 6.65 5.70 14.07
CA GLN A 107 6.05 4.46 13.59
C GLN A 107 6.60 4.09 12.20
N VAL A 108 6.84 5.08 11.35
CA VAL A 108 7.55 4.90 10.07
C VAL A 108 8.96 4.38 10.29
N ASP A 109 9.71 4.98 11.22
CA ASP A 109 11.07 4.57 11.56
C ASP A 109 11.09 3.12 12.07
N ALA A 110 10.13 2.74 12.91
CA ALA A 110 9.99 1.36 13.37
C ALA A 110 9.71 0.40 12.21
N VAL A 111 8.76 0.72 11.32
CA VAL A 111 8.44 -0.10 10.13
C VAL A 111 9.65 -0.22 9.18
N SER A 112 10.47 0.82 9.08
CA SER A 112 11.66 0.85 8.21
C SER A 112 12.73 -0.19 8.54
N MET A 113 12.67 -0.79 9.74
CA MET A 113 13.56 -1.85 10.19
C MET A 113 13.21 -3.23 9.62
N PHE A 114 12.04 -3.38 9.00
CA PHE A 114 11.53 -4.65 8.49
C PHE A 114 11.66 -4.75 6.97
N LYS A 115 11.69 -5.99 6.47
CA LYS A 115 11.82 -6.28 5.02
C LYS A 115 10.48 -6.45 4.32
N GLU A 116 9.41 -6.69 5.07
CA GLU A 116 8.08 -6.96 4.54
C GLU A 116 7.00 -6.57 5.56
N ALA A 117 5.79 -6.30 5.06
CA ALA A 117 4.59 -6.14 5.85
C ALA A 117 3.50 -7.08 5.35
N THR A 118 2.76 -7.65 6.29
CA THR A 118 1.58 -8.46 6.03
C THR A 118 0.35 -7.56 6.12
N PHE A 119 -0.38 -7.44 5.02
CA PHE A 119 -1.72 -6.87 5.02
C PHE A 119 -2.69 -7.97 5.42
N ILE A 120 -3.58 -7.68 6.38
CA ILE A 120 -4.56 -8.64 6.88
C ILE A 120 -5.97 -8.04 6.83
N LYS A 121 -6.92 -8.84 6.37
CA LYS A 121 -8.34 -8.50 6.35
C LYS A 121 -8.85 -8.42 7.79
N CYS A 122 -9.58 -7.34 8.09
CA CYS A 122 -10.24 -7.15 9.38
C CYS A 122 -11.77 -7.14 9.22
N ASP A 123 -12.46 -7.62 10.26
CA ASP A 123 -13.91 -7.52 10.38
C ASP A 123 -14.36 -6.10 10.76
N GLU A 124 -15.67 -5.88 10.89
CA GLU A 124 -16.26 -4.59 11.25
C GLU A 124 -15.88 -4.12 12.67
N LYS A 125 -15.38 -5.03 13.52
CA LYS A 125 -14.88 -4.71 14.87
C LYS A 125 -13.39 -4.40 14.88
N GLY A 126 -12.73 -4.48 13.72
CA GLY A 126 -11.28 -4.28 13.59
C GLY A 126 -10.45 -5.50 14.01
N LEU A 127 -11.08 -6.67 14.21
CA LEU A 127 -10.38 -7.91 14.52
C LEU A 127 -9.86 -8.55 13.24
N PRO A 128 -8.61 -9.05 13.23
CA PRO A 128 -8.08 -9.75 12.07
C PRO A 128 -8.84 -11.07 11.85
N PHE A 129 -9.18 -11.36 10.59
CA PHE A 129 -9.59 -12.71 10.21
C PHE A 129 -8.42 -13.69 10.35
N GLU A 130 -8.70 -14.99 10.33
CA GLU A 130 -7.64 -16.02 10.28
C GLU A 130 -6.72 -15.80 9.08
N GLU A 131 -5.40 -16.05 9.27
CA GLU A 131 -4.35 -15.91 8.25
C GLU A 131 -4.46 -17.00 7.15
N THR A 132 -5.57 -17.00 6.42
CA THR A 132 -5.79 -17.84 5.24
C THR A 132 -5.37 -17.11 3.97
N ARG A 133 -5.15 -17.83 2.86
CA ARG A 133 -4.71 -17.24 1.57
C ARG A 133 -5.62 -16.12 1.04
N GLU A 134 -6.87 -16.08 1.47
CA GLU A 134 -7.87 -15.09 1.04
C GLU A 134 -7.91 -13.85 1.93
N ASN A 135 -7.31 -13.93 3.12
CA ASN A 135 -7.40 -12.91 4.16
C ASN A 135 -6.07 -12.19 4.44
N TYR A 136 -4.99 -12.55 3.76
CA TYR A 136 -3.73 -11.79 3.84
C TYR A 136 -2.95 -11.77 2.53
N PHE A 137 -2.11 -10.75 2.38
CA PHE A 137 -1.04 -10.71 1.39
C PHE A 137 0.18 -9.99 1.96
N ILE A 138 1.36 -10.25 1.41
CA ILE A 138 2.62 -9.71 1.90
C ILE A 138 3.21 -8.78 0.85
N LEU A 139 3.62 -7.59 1.27
CA LEU A 139 4.38 -6.66 0.43
C LEU A 139 5.78 -6.43 1.00
N PRO A 140 6.81 -6.38 0.14
CA PRO A 140 8.14 -6.01 0.57
C PRO A 140 8.20 -4.54 0.99
N ILE A 141 9.03 -4.23 1.98
CA ILE A 141 9.34 -2.88 2.45
C ILE A 141 10.72 -2.48 1.95
N LYS A 142 10.86 -1.25 1.48
CA LYS A 142 12.15 -0.64 1.15
C LYS A 142 12.28 0.76 1.72
N THR A 143 13.43 1.02 2.33
CA THR A 143 13.77 2.36 2.83
C THR A 143 14.60 3.09 1.79
N GLU A 144 14.04 4.14 1.23
CA GLU A 144 14.59 4.84 0.06
C GLU A 144 14.68 6.36 0.32
N THR A 145 15.44 7.05 -0.53
CA THR A 145 15.43 8.52 -0.58
C THR A 145 14.40 9.09 -1.55
N SER A 146 13.76 8.21 -2.34
CA SER A 146 12.77 8.56 -3.37
C SER A 146 11.86 7.38 -3.71
N LEU A 147 10.74 7.63 -4.39
CA LEU A 147 9.80 6.57 -4.79
C LEU A 147 10.40 5.67 -5.88
N GLN A 148 10.43 4.38 -5.61
CA GLN A 148 10.96 3.35 -6.51
C GLN A 148 9.88 2.33 -6.89
N TRP A 149 9.95 1.80 -8.11
CA TRP A 149 9.06 0.73 -8.60
C TRP A 149 9.81 -0.34 -9.41
N GLU A 150 10.88 0.04 -10.13
CA GLU A 150 11.63 -0.84 -11.06
C GLU A 150 12.53 -1.87 -10.36
N SER A 151 12.65 -1.84 -9.03
CA SER A 151 13.68 -2.58 -8.31
C SER A 151 13.27 -3.96 -7.79
N MET A 152 12.18 -4.58 -8.29
CA MET A 152 11.82 -5.96 -7.90
C MET A 152 11.29 -6.85 -9.04
N LYS A 153 11.87 -8.06 -9.10
CA LYS A 153 11.17 -9.26 -9.56
C LYS A 153 9.97 -9.46 -8.64
N ILE A 154 8.77 -9.51 -9.19
CA ILE A 154 7.57 -9.83 -8.43
C ILE A 154 7.77 -11.23 -7.85
N ILE A 155 7.99 -11.32 -6.54
CA ILE A 155 7.89 -12.58 -5.82
C ILE A 155 6.43 -12.69 -5.43
N THR A 156 5.58 -13.05 -6.39
CA THR A 156 4.34 -13.74 -6.03
C THR A 156 4.81 -15.10 -5.52
N LYS A 157 4.96 -15.23 -4.20
CA LYS A 157 4.94 -16.56 -3.60
C LYS A 157 3.53 -17.11 -3.79
N SER A 158 3.29 -17.68 -4.97
CA SER A 158 2.33 -18.77 -5.08
C SER A 158 2.97 -19.92 -4.31
N ILE A 159 2.63 -20.02 -3.02
CA ILE A 159 2.93 -21.23 -2.27
C ILE A 159 1.99 -22.27 -2.86
N ARG A 160 2.56 -23.30 -3.49
CA ARG A 160 1.83 -24.50 -3.91
C ARG A 160 1.06 -25.04 -2.72
#